data_AF-A0A937F6L9-F1
#
_entry.id   AF-A0A937F6L9-F1
#
_cell.length_a   1.000
_cell.length_b   1.000
_cell.length_c   1.000
_cell.angle_alpha   90.00
_cell.angle_beta   90.00
_cell.angle_gamma   90.00
#
_symmetry.space_group_name_H-M   'P 1'
#
loop_
_entity.id
_entity.type
_entity.pdbx_description
1 polymer ?
#
loop_
_entity_poly.entity_id
_entity_poly.type
_entity_poly.pdbx_seq_one_letter_code
_entity_poly.pdbx_strand_id
1 'polypeptide(L)'
;MNCRCVIVIILLALTINATAQKAKVPETINYYKAQSDANIPTDHESVLHGQKLFSNQCAECHEFCKQKTGPSLSSVTDRRPLPWLLDFIKSSQTVIGNGDEYAQYLYNSYSHTVMPDFRYLSDEEILDILAYIRQESSAPNRVSGVNSGATNATEIDKHEANLNKKLTEEEQEDRKGYEEYEESKLTGFKIGILMVIILTVAAGLYLMFSIWKKTSN
;
A
#
# COMPACT_ATOMS: atom_id res chain seq x y z
N MET A 1 46.14 53.25 15.50
CA MET A 1 44.76 52.84 15.16
C MET A 1 44.80 51.74 14.10
N ASN A 2 44.38 50.55 14.54
CA ASN A 2 43.50 49.62 13.84
C ASN A 2 43.85 49.22 12.39
N CYS A 3 44.56 48.10 12.22
CA CYS A 3 44.38 47.26 11.03
C CYS A 3 44.76 45.79 11.28
N ARG A 4 44.50 45.26 12.49
CA ARG A 4 44.81 43.88 12.88
C ARG A 4 43.57 42.99 13.12
N CYS A 5 42.38 43.44 12.69
CA CYS A 5 41.13 42.68 12.89
C CYS A 5 40.59 41.99 11.63
N VAL A 6 41.06 42.30 10.43
CA VAL A 6 40.41 41.81 9.20
C VAL A 6 40.91 40.43 8.75
N ILE A 7 42.10 40.01 9.18
CA ILE A 7 42.72 38.76 8.67
C ILE A 7 42.31 37.51 9.49
N VAL A 8 41.83 37.67 10.73
CA VAL A 8 41.45 36.53 11.59
C VAL A 8 40.04 36.00 11.28
N ILE A 9 39.23 36.72 10.49
CA ILE A 9 37.84 36.34 10.21
C ILE A 9 37.71 35.35 9.03
N ILE A 10 38.74 35.17 8.20
CA ILE A 10 38.65 34.34 6.98
C ILE A 10 38.95 32.84 7.26
N LEU A 11 39.52 32.48 8.40
CA LEU A 11 39.88 31.08 8.73
C LEU A 11 38.85 30.34 9.60
N LEU A 12 37.68 30.92 9.87
CA LEU A 12 36.61 30.29 10.67
C LEU A 12 35.32 30.06 9.87
N ALA A 13 35.43 29.82 8.56
CA ALA A 13 34.29 29.55 7.67
C ALA A 13 34.41 28.22 6.90
N LEU A 14 35.33 27.32 7.30
CA LEU A 14 35.54 26.01 6.65
C LEU A 14 35.02 24.80 7.45
N THR A 15 34.29 25.03 8.55
CA THR A 15 33.62 23.94 9.27
C THR A 15 32.12 24.10 9.16
N ILE A 16 31.44 22.99 8.84
CA ILE A 16 29.99 22.82 8.69
C ILE A 16 29.48 23.02 7.24
N ASN A 17 29.98 22.23 6.30
CA ASN A 17 29.07 21.61 5.33
C ASN A 17 28.68 20.23 5.86
N ALA A 18 27.98 20.22 7.00
CA ALA A 18 27.12 19.10 7.33
C ALA A 18 25.93 19.22 6.40
N THR A 19 25.99 18.57 5.23
CA THR A 19 24.79 18.25 4.50
C THR A 19 23.99 17.33 5.42
N ALA A 20 23.03 17.90 6.12
CA ALA A 20 21.88 17.15 6.61
C ALA A 20 21.24 16.52 5.37
N GLN A 21 21.66 15.31 5.04
CA GLN A 21 20.82 14.42 4.25
C GLN A 21 19.60 14.21 5.13
N LYS A 22 18.57 15.01 4.86
CA LYS A 22 17.22 14.75 5.32
C LYS A 22 16.97 13.30 4.95
N ALA A 23 17.05 12.39 5.93
CA ALA A 23 16.75 10.99 5.70
C ALA A 23 15.43 10.99 4.97
N LYS A 24 15.43 10.49 3.73
CA LYS A 24 14.21 10.32 2.97
C LYS A 24 13.37 9.40 3.85
N VAL A 25 12.39 9.98 4.57
CA VAL A 25 11.35 9.20 5.22
C VAL A 25 10.83 8.32 4.09
N PRO A 26 11.01 6.99 4.17
CA PRO A 26 10.57 6.11 3.11
C PRO A 26 9.10 6.43 2.91
N GLU A 27 8.78 6.71 1.65
CA GLU A 27 7.42 6.89 1.16
C GLU A 27 6.54 5.84 1.83
N THR A 28 5.51 6.28 2.55
CA THR A 28 4.63 5.42 3.34
C THR A 28 4.20 4.24 2.48
N ILE A 29 4.66 3.03 2.81
CA ILE A 29 4.32 1.83 2.04
C ILE A 29 2.82 1.63 2.17
N ASN A 30 2.07 2.04 1.14
CA ASN A 30 0.64 1.83 1.10
C ASN A 30 0.36 0.40 0.64
N TYR A 31 0.44 -0.53 1.59
CA TYR A 31 0.16 -1.94 1.39
C TYR A 31 -1.28 -2.21 0.87
N TYR A 32 -2.21 -1.27 1.04
CA TYR A 32 -3.61 -1.38 0.65
C TYR A 32 -3.89 -0.93 -0.79
N LYS A 33 -2.99 -0.13 -1.41
CA LYS A 33 -3.06 0.25 -2.84
C LYS A 33 -2.64 -0.89 -3.78
N ALA A 34 -1.98 -1.92 -3.26
CA ALA A 34 -1.64 -3.14 -3.97
C ALA A 34 -2.69 -4.23 -3.68
N GLN A 35 -3.79 -4.22 -4.43
CA GLN A 35 -4.84 -5.26 -4.38
C GLN A 35 -4.22 -6.61 -4.76
N SER A 36 -3.92 -7.54 -3.85
CA SER A 36 -4.73 -8.37 -2.94
C SER A 36 -5.14 -9.71 -3.59
N ASP A 37 -4.83 -10.80 -2.88
CA ASP A 37 -5.26 -12.19 -3.07
C ASP A 37 -4.68 -12.99 -4.26
N ALA A 38 -4.27 -12.34 -5.35
CA ALA A 38 -4.02 -13.02 -6.63
C ALA A 38 -2.74 -13.89 -6.74
N ASN A 39 -1.94 -14.06 -5.68
CA ASN A 39 -0.68 -14.82 -5.78
C ASN A 39 -0.41 -15.80 -4.62
N ILE A 40 -1.40 -16.14 -3.79
CA ILE A 40 -1.23 -17.25 -2.84
C ILE A 40 -1.61 -18.56 -3.56
N PRO A 41 -0.70 -19.55 -3.65
CA PRO A 41 -0.97 -20.83 -4.30
C PRO A 41 -2.18 -21.54 -3.69
N THR A 42 -2.88 -22.32 -4.50
CA THR A 42 -4.02 -23.14 -4.07
C THR A 42 -3.85 -24.61 -4.41
N ASP A 43 -2.74 -24.98 -5.04
CA ASP A 43 -2.44 -26.38 -5.33
C ASP A 43 -2.02 -27.13 -4.06
N HIS A 44 -2.18 -28.45 -4.13
CA HIS A 44 -1.94 -29.34 -3.00
C HIS A 44 -0.47 -29.36 -2.56
N GLU A 45 0.48 -29.23 -3.48
CA GLU A 45 1.91 -29.33 -3.17
C GLU A 45 2.39 -28.12 -2.39
N SER A 46 1.99 -26.91 -2.80
CA SER A 46 2.24 -25.69 -2.04
C SER A 46 1.65 -25.74 -0.64
N VAL A 47 0.42 -26.26 -0.49
CA VAL A 47 -0.21 -26.41 0.83
C VAL A 47 0.56 -27.39 1.72
N LEU A 48 0.99 -28.54 1.19
CA LEU A 48 1.79 -29.51 1.95
C LEU A 48 3.15 -28.95 2.36
N HIS A 49 3.79 -28.21 1.45
CA HIS A 49 5.05 -27.56 1.75
C HIS A 49 4.87 -26.49 2.83
N GLY A 50 3.84 -25.67 2.71
CA GLY A 50 3.42 -24.67 3.68
C GLY A 50 3.13 -25.24 5.05
N GLN A 51 2.45 -26.39 5.13
CA GLN A 51 2.19 -27.10 6.39
C GLN A 51 3.49 -27.47 7.10
N LYS A 52 4.47 -28.01 6.36
CA LYS A 52 5.76 -28.39 6.91
C LYS A 52 6.53 -27.17 7.43
N LEU A 53 6.57 -26.09 6.64
CA LEU A 53 7.20 -24.84 7.04
C LEU A 53 6.52 -24.23 8.27
N PHE A 54 5.19 -24.18 8.30
CA PHE A 54 4.41 -23.68 9.43
C PHE A 54 4.71 -24.47 10.71
N SER A 55 4.75 -25.80 10.62
CA SER A 55 5.05 -26.65 11.77
C SER A 55 6.44 -26.38 12.36
N ASN A 56 7.41 -26.03 11.52
CA ASN A 56 8.79 -25.80 11.94
C ASN A 56 9.04 -24.37 12.43
N GLN A 57 8.35 -23.39 11.84
CA GLN A 57 8.68 -21.98 12.02
C GLN A 57 7.63 -21.17 12.79
N CYS A 58 6.36 -21.62 12.81
CA CYS A 58 5.23 -20.80 13.27
C CYS A 58 4.44 -21.43 14.42
N ALA A 59 4.30 -22.77 14.43
CA ALA A 59 3.37 -23.48 15.32
C ALA A 59 3.72 -23.43 16.82
N GLU A 60 4.98 -23.10 17.15
CA GLU A 60 5.43 -22.83 18.53
C GLU A 60 4.64 -21.66 19.13
N CYS A 61 4.45 -20.59 18.36
CA CYS A 61 3.91 -19.32 18.83
C CYS A 61 2.47 -19.05 18.35
N HIS A 62 2.03 -19.68 17.26
CA HIS A 62 0.75 -19.40 16.63
C HIS A 62 -0.17 -20.61 16.58
N GLU A 63 -1.47 -20.31 16.57
CA GLU A 63 -2.55 -21.26 16.32
C GLU A 63 -3.66 -20.62 15.49
N PHE A 64 -4.58 -21.45 14.98
CA PHE A 64 -5.70 -20.99 14.18
C PHE A 64 -6.82 -20.43 15.07
N CYS A 65 -7.37 -21.20 16.01
CA CYS A 65 -8.58 -20.79 16.73
C CYS A 65 -8.34 -20.04 18.04
N LYS A 66 -7.13 -20.10 18.60
CA LYS A 66 -6.81 -19.48 19.89
C LYS A 66 -5.51 -18.70 19.83
N GLN A 67 -5.42 -17.72 20.71
CA GLN A 67 -4.18 -17.01 20.97
C GLN A 67 -3.20 -17.91 21.74
N LYS A 68 -1.92 -17.79 21.39
CA LYS A 68 -0.76 -18.38 22.07
C LYS A 68 0.17 -17.23 22.50
N THR A 69 1.48 -17.38 22.33
CA THR A 69 2.46 -16.30 22.33
C THR A 69 2.13 -15.23 21.30
N GLY A 70 1.66 -15.64 20.11
CA GLY A 70 1.20 -14.75 19.04
C GLY A 70 -0.32 -14.78 18.83
N PRO A 71 -0.84 -13.86 18.00
CA PRO A 71 -2.24 -13.83 17.60
C PRO A 71 -2.69 -15.10 16.88
N SER A 72 -4.01 -15.32 16.90
CA SER A 72 -4.67 -16.34 16.06
C SER A 72 -4.50 -16.00 14.58
N LEU A 73 -4.10 -16.99 13.78
CA LEU A 73 -3.87 -16.82 12.34
C LEU A 73 -5.09 -17.19 11.47
N SER A 74 -6.21 -17.58 12.06
CA SER A 74 -7.45 -17.81 11.30
C SER A 74 -7.83 -16.56 10.51
N SER A 75 -8.07 -16.73 9.22
CA SER A 75 -8.46 -15.67 8.28
C SER A 75 -7.47 -14.49 8.22
N VAL A 76 -6.19 -14.69 8.59
CA VAL A 76 -5.19 -13.61 8.49
C VAL A 76 -4.99 -13.14 7.05
N THR A 77 -5.14 -14.04 6.08
CA THR A 77 -5.06 -13.73 4.64
C THR A 77 -6.21 -12.85 4.14
N ASP A 78 -7.29 -12.74 4.91
CA ASP A 78 -8.46 -11.92 4.60
C ASP A 78 -8.41 -10.59 5.37
N ARG A 79 -7.73 -10.57 6.53
CA ARG A 79 -7.54 -9.39 7.39
C ARG A 79 -6.39 -8.51 6.95
N ARG A 80 -5.41 -9.02 6.21
CA ARG A 80 -4.23 -8.23 5.82
C ARG A 80 -3.85 -8.42 4.35
N PRO A 81 -3.41 -7.35 3.68
CA PRO A 81 -2.96 -7.44 2.31
C PRO A 81 -1.69 -8.28 2.22
N LEU A 82 -1.58 -9.06 1.15
CA LEU A 82 -0.48 -9.99 0.93
C LEU A 82 0.92 -9.33 1.02
N PRO A 83 1.17 -8.16 0.42
CA PRO A 83 2.48 -7.52 0.52
C PRO A 83 2.87 -7.18 1.97
N TRP A 84 1.90 -6.80 2.81
CA TRP A 84 2.15 -6.55 4.23
C TRP A 84 2.52 -7.84 4.97
N LEU A 85 1.81 -8.94 4.68
CA LEU A 85 2.10 -10.25 5.28
C LEU A 85 3.51 -10.73 4.92
N LEU A 86 3.94 -10.56 3.67
CA LEU A 86 5.30 -10.91 3.24
C LEU A 86 6.36 -10.13 4.02
N ASP A 87 6.22 -8.81 4.09
CA ASP A 87 7.20 -7.97 4.79
C ASP A 87 7.19 -8.21 6.31
N PHE A 88 6.01 -8.38 6.90
CA PHE A 88 5.87 -8.65 8.33
C PHE A 88 6.43 -10.02 8.72
N ILE A 89 6.19 -11.06 7.92
CA ILE A 89 6.76 -12.40 8.16
C ILE A 89 8.28 -12.37 7.98
N LYS A 90 8.81 -11.68 6.95
CA LYS A 90 10.26 -11.56 6.77
C LYS A 90 10.93 -10.82 7.92
N SER A 91 10.34 -9.69 8.37
CA SER A 91 10.84 -8.96 9.52
C SER A 91 9.80 -8.04 10.15
N SER A 92 9.16 -8.55 11.21
CA SER A 92 8.19 -7.78 12.02
C SER A 92 8.79 -6.49 12.58
N GLN A 93 10.03 -6.55 13.06
CA GLN A 93 10.71 -5.40 13.68
C GLN A 93 11.03 -4.30 12.65
N THR A 94 11.28 -4.66 11.39
CA THR A 94 11.46 -3.67 10.32
C THR A 94 10.15 -2.94 10.04
N VAL A 95 9.03 -3.66 9.96
CA VAL A 95 7.70 -3.07 9.74
C VAL A 95 7.31 -2.15 10.91
N ILE A 96 7.57 -2.58 12.15
CA ILE A 96 7.38 -1.76 13.36
C ILE A 96 8.26 -0.51 13.32
N GLY A 97 9.55 -0.68 13.02
CA GLY A 97 10.54 0.42 12.97
C GLY A 97 10.28 1.43 11.85
N ASN A 98 9.63 1.00 10.76
CA ASN A 98 9.17 1.87 9.68
C ASN A 98 7.92 2.69 10.07
N GLY A 99 7.37 2.48 11.26
CA GLY A 99 6.25 3.25 11.79
C GLY A 99 4.87 2.76 11.37
N ASP A 100 4.74 1.49 10.94
CA ASP A 100 3.42 0.89 10.68
C ASP A 100 2.59 0.89 11.98
N GLU A 101 1.46 1.60 11.97
CA GLU A 101 0.64 1.82 13.17
C GLU A 101 0.07 0.50 13.70
N TYR A 102 -0.33 -0.40 12.80
CA TYR A 102 -0.91 -1.67 13.19
C TYR A 102 0.13 -2.65 13.74
N ALA A 103 1.32 -2.72 13.14
CA ALA A 103 2.42 -3.54 13.64
C ALA A 103 2.87 -3.07 15.04
N GLN A 104 2.94 -1.75 15.26
CA GLN A 104 3.19 -1.19 16.59
C GLN A 104 2.08 -1.55 17.58
N TYR A 105 0.82 -1.43 17.15
CA TYR A 105 -0.33 -1.81 17.97
C TYR A 105 -0.28 -3.28 18.38
N LEU A 106 0.01 -4.19 17.44
CA LEU A 106 0.21 -5.61 17.72
C LEU A 106 1.37 -5.82 18.70
N TYR A 107 2.52 -5.20 18.47
CA TYR A 107 3.68 -5.35 19.34
C TYR A 107 3.37 -4.95 20.79
N ASN A 108 2.66 -3.84 20.98
CA ASN A 108 2.22 -3.37 22.29
C ASN A 108 1.17 -4.30 22.93
N SER A 109 0.25 -4.86 22.12
CA SER A 109 -0.82 -5.74 22.59
C SER A 109 -0.33 -7.12 23.01
N TYR A 110 0.82 -7.56 22.49
CA TYR A 110 1.42 -8.86 22.77
C TYR A 110 2.66 -8.75 23.67
N SER A 111 2.63 -7.82 24.63
CA SER A 111 3.67 -7.63 25.66
C SER A 111 5.07 -7.38 25.09
N HIS A 112 5.16 -6.72 23.94
CA HIS A 112 6.43 -6.47 23.23
C HIS A 112 7.18 -7.76 22.88
N THR A 113 6.45 -8.87 22.71
CA THR A 113 7.03 -10.14 22.26
C THR A 113 7.52 -9.99 20.83
N VAL A 114 8.79 -10.31 20.60
CA VAL A 114 9.43 -10.20 19.28
C VAL A 114 9.13 -11.46 18.47
N MET A 115 8.49 -11.28 17.31
CA MET A 115 8.43 -12.32 16.28
C MET A 115 9.80 -12.39 15.58
N PRO A 116 10.48 -13.55 15.54
CA PRO A 116 11.78 -13.70 14.90
C PRO A 116 11.77 -13.27 13.43
N ASP A 117 12.94 -12.90 12.90
CA ASP A 117 13.08 -12.57 11.48
C ASP A 117 13.22 -13.84 10.64
N PHE A 118 12.42 -13.95 9.58
CA PHE A 118 12.40 -15.08 8.65
C PHE A 118 12.94 -14.74 7.26
N ARG A 119 13.89 -13.79 7.18
CA ARG A 119 14.50 -13.35 5.90
C ARG A 119 15.18 -14.46 5.08
N TYR A 120 15.41 -15.62 5.68
CA TYR A 120 15.98 -16.78 4.99
C TYR A 120 14.92 -17.59 4.22
N LEU A 121 13.63 -17.38 4.49
CA LEU A 121 12.54 -17.93 3.70
C LEU A 121 12.38 -17.12 2.42
N SER A 122 12.21 -17.80 1.29
CA SER A 122 11.86 -17.16 0.03
C SER A 122 10.41 -16.65 0.05
N ASP A 123 10.07 -15.77 -0.91
CA ASP A 123 8.68 -15.32 -1.04
C ASP A 123 7.74 -16.48 -1.34
N GLU A 124 8.15 -17.43 -2.16
CA GLU A 124 7.41 -18.64 -2.48
C GLU A 124 7.18 -19.51 -1.23
N GLU A 125 8.19 -19.67 -0.38
CA GLU A 125 8.05 -20.41 0.88
C GLU A 125 7.06 -19.73 1.84
N ILE A 126 7.06 -18.40 1.90
CA ILE A 126 6.07 -17.64 2.70
C ILE A 126 4.67 -17.76 2.09
N LEU A 127 4.55 -17.73 0.75
CA LEU A 127 3.29 -17.93 0.06
C LEU A 127 2.71 -19.33 0.30
N ASP A 128 3.55 -20.37 0.32
CA ASP A 128 3.16 -21.73 0.69
C ASP A 128 2.62 -21.78 2.13
N ILE A 129 3.29 -21.12 3.09
CA ILE A 129 2.80 -20.99 4.48
C ILE A 129 1.42 -20.32 4.51
N LEU A 130 1.24 -19.22 3.76
CA LEU A 130 -0.04 -18.51 3.68
C LEU A 130 -1.14 -19.34 3.00
N ALA A 131 -0.79 -20.17 2.01
CA ALA A 131 -1.71 -21.13 1.38
C ALA A 131 -2.24 -22.15 2.39
N TYR A 132 -1.34 -22.71 3.21
CA TYR A 132 -1.73 -23.61 4.30
C TYR A 132 -2.62 -22.91 5.34
N ILE A 133 -2.25 -21.69 5.76
CA ILE A 133 -3.06 -20.92 6.72
C ILE A 133 -4.47 -20.66 6.19
N ARG A 134 -4.60 -20.31 4.91
CA ARG A 134 -5.89 -20.08 4.25
C ARG A 134 -6.74 -21.35 4.19
N GLN A 135 -6.12 -22.49 3.88
CA GLN A 135 -6.82 -23.77 3.87
C GLN A 135 -7.35 -24.14 5.27
N GLU A 136 -6.51 -24.04 6.30
CA GLU A 136 -6.92 -24.31 7.69
C GLU A 136 -8.00 -23.35 8.19
N SER A 137 -7.93 -22.08 7.78
CA SER A 137 -8.94 -21.07 8.12
C SER A 137 -10.32 -21.35 7.52
N SER A 138 -10.34 -22.01 6.36
CA SER A 138 -11.58 -22.36 5.64
C SER A 138 -12.24 -23.65 6.17
N ALA A 139 -11.59 -24.37 7.08
CA ALA A 139 -12.13 -25.59 7.65
C ALA A 139 -13.34 -25.28 8.56
N PRO A 140 -14.45 -26.05 8.49
CA PRO A 140 -15.72 -25.75 9.16
C PRO A 140 -15.64 -25.54 10.69
N ASN A 141 -14.60 -26.07 11.33
CA ASN A 141 -14.40 -26.01 12.78
C ASN A 141 -13.33 -24.98 13.22
N ARG A 142 -12.80 -24.17 12.30
CA ARG A 142 -11.67 -23.25 12.57
C ARG A 142 -11.92 -21.77 12.21
N VAL A 143 -13.13 -21.45 11.76
CA VAL A 143 -13.59 -20.07 11.64
C VAL A 143 -13.89 -19.57 13.06
N SER A 144 -12.99 -18.76 13.63
CA SER A 144 -13.20 -18.16 14.95
C SER A 144 -14.38 -17.19 14.90
N GLY A 145 -15.53 -17.68 15.37
CA GLY A 145 -16.67 -16.89 15.77
C GLY A 145 -17.33 -17.57 16.97
N VAL A 146 -17.34 -16.86 18.10
CA VAL A 146 -18.02 -17.13 19.39
C VAL A 146 -17.15 -17.68 20.55
N ASN A 147 -16.71 -16.72 21.37
CA ASN A 147 -16.50 -16.72 22.83
C ASN A 147 -15.57 -17.73 23.51
N SER A 148 -14.42 -17.23 24.01
CA SER A 148 -13.98 -17.37 25.43
C SER A 148 -12.79 -16.45 25.79
N GLY A 149 -13.04 -15.45 26.65
CA GLY A 149 -12.12 -14.76 27.60
C GLY A 149 -10.94 -13.93 27.07
N ALA A 150 -11.11 -12.61 26.81
CA ALA A 150 -10.83 -11.47 27.73
C ALA A 150 -9.33 -11.26 28.03
N THR A 151 -8.62 -10.29 27.44
CA THR A 151 -8.92 -8.86 27.25
C THR A 151 -8.18 -8.31 26.00
N ASN A 152 -8.69 -7.23 25.40
CA ASN A 152 -8.13 -6.41 24.30
C ASN A 152 -8.49 -6.71 22.84
N ALA A 153 -9.13 -7.84 22.49
CA ALA A 153 -9.51 -8.16 21.10
C ALA A 153 -10.48 -7.13 20.47
N THR A 154 -11.44 -6.61 21.25
CA THR A 154 -12.45 -5.65 20.77
C THR A 154 -11.89 -4.26 20.46
N GLU A 155 -10.67 -3.96 20.89
CA GLU A 155 -9.99 -2.69 20.59
C GLU A 155 -9.12 -2.81 19.33
N ILE A 156 -8.51 -3.99 19.10
CA ILE A 156 -7.76 -4.33 17.87
C ILE A 156 -8.67 -4.19 16.65
N ASP A 157 -9.85 -4.83 16.71
CA ASP A 157 -10.81 -4.87 15.60
C ASP A 157 -11.40 -3.48 15.30
N LYS A 158 -11.54 -2.62 16.33
CA LYS A 158 -12.05 -1.25 16.18
C LYS A 158 -10.99 -0.31 15.60
N HIS A 159 -9.72 -0.47 15.96
CA HIS A 159 -8.65 0.32 15.40
C HIS A 159 -8.50 0.06 13.89
N GLU A 160 -8.60 -1.21 13.48
CA GLU A 160 -8.59 -1.61 12.07
C GLU A 160 -9.82 -1.07 11.31
N ALA A 161 -11.01 -1.11 11.90
CA ALA A 161 -12.20 -0.50 11.31
C ALA A 161 -12.07 1.02 11.14
N ASN A 162 -11.40 1.71 12.08
CA ASN A 162 -11.18 3.15 12.02
C ASN A 162 -10.10 3.53 10.98
N LEU A 163 -9.05 2.72 10.82
CA LEU A 163 -8.02 2.92 9.79
C LEU A 163 -8.59 2.70 8.38
N ASN A 164 -9.35 1.61 8.18
CA ASN A 164 -10.00 1.31 6.90
C ASN A 164 -11.03 2.38 6.52
N LYS A 165 -11.75 2.94 7.50
CA LYS A 165 -12.66 4.07 7.26
C LYS A 165 -11.93 5.32 6.76
N LYS A 166 -10.78 5.66 7.37
CA LYS A 166 -9.97 6.82 6.97
C LYS A 166 -9.42 6.68 5.55
N LEU A 167 -9.01 5.46 5.16
CA LEU A 167 -8.56 5.13 3.81
C LEU A 167 -9.69 5.24 2.76
N THR A 168 -10.91 4.80 3.10
CA THR A 168 -12.05 4.90 2.17
C THR A 168 -12.51 6.35 1.92
N GLU A 169 -12.31 7.26 2.87
CA GLU A 169 -12.67 8.67 2.71
C GLU A 169 -11.65 9.40 1.80
N GLU A 170 -10.37 9.03 1.86
CA GLU A 170 -9.29 9.56 1.00
C GLU A 170 -9.42 9.04 -0.46
N GLU A 171 -9.75 7.76 -0.65
CA GLU A 171 -9.99 7.18 -1.99
C GLU A 171 -11.25 7.73 -2.69
N GLN A 172 -12.25 8.17 -1.91
CA GLN A 172 -13.47 8.77 -2.46
C GLN A 172 -13.25 10.20 -2.97
N GLU A 173 -12.31 10.93 -2.38
CA GLU A 173 -11.94 12.27 -2.84
C GLU A 173 -11.12 12.20 -4.13
N ASP A 174 -10.18 11.26 -4.21
CA ASP A 174 -9.40 10.98 -5.42
C ASP A 174 -10.27 10.52 -6.60
N ARG A 175 -11.32 9.71 -6.35
CA ARG A 175 -12.24 9.25 -7.39
C ARG A 175 -13.06 10.39 -8.02
N LYS A 176 -13.54 11.34 -7.21
CA LYS A 176 -14.30 12.50 -7.71
C LYS A 176 -13.47 13.42 -8.58
N GLY A 177 -12.20 13.63 -8.22
CA GLY A 177 -11.27 14.43 -9.04
C GLY A 177 -11.01 13.81 -10.42
N TYR A 178 -11.03 12.49 -10.52
CA TYR A 178 -10.81 11.79 -11.79
C TYR A 178 -12.02 11.86 -12.74
N GLU A 179 -13.24 11.77 -12.21
CA GLU A 179 -14.47 11.92 -13.02
C GLU A 179 -14.60 13.34 -13.62
N GLU A 180 -14.27 14.38 -12.84
CA GLU A 180 -14.26 15.77 -13.31
C GLU A 180 -13.16 16.02 -14.36
N TYR A 181 -12.00 15.36 -14.23
CA TYR A 181 -10.93 15.41 -15.22
C TYR A 181 -11.31 14.77 -16.57
N GLU A 182 -11.97 13.61 -16.55
CA GLU A 182 -12.39 12.88 -17.75
C GLU A 182 -13.44 13.71 -18.54
N GLU A 183 -14.39 14.35 -17.86
CA GLU A 183 -15.35 15.26 -18.49
C GLU A 183 -14.68 16.50 -19.10
N SER A 184 -13.66 17.07 -18.44
CA SER A 184 -12.92 18.22 -18.97
C SER A 184 -12.16 17.90 -20.27
N LYS A 185 -11.55 16.70 -20.37
CA LYS A 185 -10.86 16.23 -21.58
C LYS A 185 -11.83 15.95 -22.72
N LEU A 186 -12.96 15.32 -22.44
CA LEU A 186 -13.96 15.01 -23.46
C LEU A 186 -14.62 16.27 -24.01
N THR A 187 -14.81 17.28 -23.17
CA THR A 187 -15.31 18.60 -23.58
C THR A 187 -14.30 19.34 -24.45
N GLY A 188 -13.01 19.32 -24.08
CA GLY A 188 -11.93 19.88 -24.89
C GLY A 188 -11.81 19.23 -26.28
N PHE A 189 -11.91 17.90 -26.35
CA PHE A 189 -11.86 17.16 -27.62
C PHE A 189 -13.07 17.47 -28.51
N LYS A 190 -14.28 17.55 -27.95
CA LYS A 190 -15.51 17.92 -28.68
C LYS A 190 -15.45 19.34 -29.23
N ILE A 191 -14.95 20.31 -28.46
CA ILE A 191 -14.77 21.70 -28.91
C ILE A 191 -13.73 21.76 -30.04
N GLY A 192 -12.64 21.01 -29.93
CA GLY A 192 -11.60 20.93 -30.96
C GLY A 192 -12.14 20.41 -32.30
N ILE A 193 -12.90 19.32 -32.29
CA ILE A 193 -13.52 18.78 -33.51
C ILE A 193 -14.51 19.77 -34.13
N LEU A 194 -15.35 20.40 -33.31
CA LEU A 194 -16.34 21.37 -33.79
C LEU A 194 -15.67 22.56 -34.50
N MET A 195 -14.56 23.06 -33.95
CA MET A 195 -13.78 24.14 -34.58
C MET A 195 -13.20 23.75 -35.93
N VAL A 196 -12.68 22.52 -36.09
CA VAL A 196 -12.13 22.04 -37.38
C VAL A 196 -13.23 21.90 -38.43
N ILE A 197 -14.42 21.42 -38.05
CA ILE A 197 -15.56 21.29 -38.97
C ILE A 197 -16.01 22.69 -39.44
N ILE A 198 -16.12 23.66 -38.53
CA ILE A 198 -16.51 25.03 -38.89
C ILE A 198 -15.52 25.65 -39.87
N LEU A 199 -14.21 25.47 -39.64
CA LEU A 199 -13.17 26.02 -40.53
C LEU A 199 -13.20 25.38 -41.93
N THR A 200 -13.43 24.07 -42.01
CA THR A 200 -13.49 23.37 -43.31
C THR A 200 -14.73 23.76 -44.11
N VAL A 201 -15.88 23.92 -43.47
CA VAL A 201 -17.11 24.41 -44.11
C VAL A 201 -16.95 25.86 -44.56
N ALA A 202 -16.38 26.73 -43.73
CA ALA A 202 -16.14 28.12 -44.09
C ALA A 202 -15.17 28.26 -45.27
N ALA A 203 -14.08 27.48 -45.29
CA ALA A 203 -13.14 27.43 -46.42
C ALA A 203 -13.82 26.93 -47.70
N GLY A 204 -14.66 25.88 -47.59
CA GLY A 204 -15.42 25.35 -48.72
C GLY A 204 -16.40 26.37 -49.31
N LEU A 205 -17.16 27.07 -48.46
CA LEU A 205 -18.08 28.12 -48.90
C LEU A 205 -17.35 29.31 -49.51
N TYR A 206 -16.20 29.70 -48.98
CA TYR A 206 -15.36 30.76 -49.55
C TYR A 206 -14.85 30.39 -50.95
N LEU A 207 -14.41 29.15 -51.16
CA LEU A 207 -13.99 28.66 -52.47
C LEU A 207 -15.15 28.63 -53.46
N MET A 208 -16.32 28.14 -53.04
CA MET A 208 -17.53 28.14 -53.88
C MET A 208 -17.96 29.55 -54.27
N PHE A 209 -17.96 30.50 -53.32
CA PHE A 209 -18.28 31.90 -53.58
C PHE A 209 -17.27 32.57 -54.52
N SER A 210 -15.98 32.28 -54.36
CA SER A 210 -14.90 32.77 -55.24
C SER A 210 -15.05 32.25 -56.67
N ILE A 211 -15.36 30.96 -56.85
CA ILE A 211 -15.63 30.35 -58.16
C ILE A 211 -16.85 30.99 -58.81
N TRP A 212 -17.96 31.16 -58.06
CA TRP A 212 -19.18 31.80 -58.57
C TRP A 212 -18.93 33.24 -59.03
N LYS A 213 -18.14 34.03 -58.28
CA LYS A 213 -17.77 35.39 -58.67
C LYS A 213 -16.91 35.43 -59.95
N LYS A 214 -16.10 34.40 -60.20
CA LYS A 214 -15.26 34.31 -61.40
C LYS A 214 -16.06 33.91 -62.66
N THR A 215 -17.14 33.14 -62.51
CA THR A 215 -17.99 32.71 -63.65
C THR A 215 -19.15 33.65 -63.97
N SER A 216 -19.44 34.61 -63.08
CA SER A 216 -20.53 35.59 -63.25
C SER A 216 -20.10 36.93 -63.87
N ASN A 217 -18.79 37.13 -64.08
CA ASN A 217 -18.22 38.18 -64.92
C ASN A 217 -17.87 37.61 -66.29
#